data_AF-A0A7V9IZ71-F1
#
_entry.id   AF-A0A7V9IZ71-F1
#
_cell.length_a   1.000
_cell.length_b   1.000
_cell.length_c   1.000
_cell.angle_alpha   90.00
_cell.angle_beta   90.00
_cell.angle_gamma   90.00
#
_symmetry.space_group_name_H-M   'P 1'
#
loop_
_entity.id
_entity.type
_entity.pdbx_description
1 polymer ?
#
loop_
_entity_poly.entity_id
_entity_poly.type
_entity_poly.pdbx_seq_one_letter_code
_entity_poly.pdbx_strand_id
1 'polypeptide(L)'
;MNVTAAKVVSPATAVRPRGIAPVWAGAAVAFLLGSVVIGVAVGPIDLGLTGISTSLGERLRVPGVSSSLNATEESILWEIRMPRVVLAALVGGMLSLAGATYQGVFRNPLVDPYLLGVAAGAGLGATLAIAYLPDGLRGQQALPAAAFVGGA
;
A
#
# COMPACT_ATOMS: atom_id res chain seq x y z
N MET A 1 52.57 -45.78 -8.41
CA MET A 1 51.40 -45.60 -9.29
C MET A 1 50.39 -44.71 -8.58
N ASN A 2 50.11 -43.58 -9.23
CA ASN A 2 49.07 -42.56 -9.04
C ASN A 2 48.44 -42.29 -7.66
N VAL A 3 48.83 -41.10 -7.19
CA VAL A 3 48.15 -40.16 -6.29
C VAL A 3 46.64 -40.08 -6.55
N THR A 4 45.86 -40.33 -5.51
CA THR A 4 44.44 -40.01 -5.40
C THR A 4 44.27 -38.49 -5.34
N ALA A 5 43.90 -37.88 -6.48
CA ALA A 5 43.55 -36.48 -6.55
C ALA A 5 42.24 -36.23 -5.80
N ALA A 6 42.35 -35.71 -4.57
CA ALA A 6 41.23 -35.17 -3.82
C ALA A 6 40.61 -34.02 -4.62
N LYS A 7 39.37 -34.19 -5.06
CA LYS A 7 38.57 -33.16 -5.73
C LYS A 7 38.34 -32.02 -4.75
N VAL A 8 39.13 -30.96 -4.87
CA VAL A 8 38.97 -29.71 -4.11
C VAL A 8 37.60 -29.13 -4.47
N VAL A 9 36.65 -29.20 -3.53
CA VAL A 9 35.35 -28.54 -3.67
C VAL A 9 35.61 -27.04 -3.53
N SER A 10 35.43 -26.29 -4.62
CA SER A 10 35.51 -24.82 -4.57
C SER A 10 34.54 -24.29 -3.52
N PRO A 11 34.97 -23.35 -2.64
CA PRO A 11 34.07 -22.75 -1.67
C PRO A 11 32.94 -22.04 -2.42
N ALA A 12 31.69 -22.32 -2.03
CA ALA A 12 30.53 -21.64 -2.60
C ALA A 12 30.71 -20.12 -2.44
N THR A 13 30.70 -19.39 -3.55
CA THR A 13 30.83 -17.93 -3.55
C THR A 13 29.73 -17.33 -2.68
N ALA A 14 30.12 -16.69 -1.57
CA ALA A 14 29.16 -16.03 -0.69
C ALA A 14 28.41 -14.95 -1.45
N VAL A 15 27.10 -15.12 -1.64
CA VAL A 15 26.23 -14.12 -2.25
C VAL A 15 26.17 -12.92 -1.31
N ARG A 16 26.79 -11.80 -1.69
CA ARG A 16 26.67 -10.55 -0.93
C ARG A 16 25.31 -9.90 -1.26
N PRO A 17 24.46 -9.60 -0.27
CA PRO A 17 23.26 -8.81 -0.52
C PRO A 17 23.69 -7.42 -1.02
N ARG A 18 23.25 -7.05 -2.23
CA ARG A 18 23.37 -5.67 -2.71
C ARG A 18 22.37 -4.82 -1.93
N GLY A 19 22.86 -4.01 -1.00
CA GLY A 19 22.05 -3.01 -0.31
C GLY A 19 21.51 -1.97 -1.30
N ILE A 20 20.34 -1.40 -0.99
CA ILE A 20 19.83 -0.26 -1.75
C ILE A 20 20.76 0.93 -1.55
N ALA A 21 21.12 1.63 -2.63
CA ALA A 21 21.87 2.88 -2.46
C ALA A 21 20.98 3.90 -1.74
N PRO A 22 21.52 4.72 -0.83
CA PRO A 22 20.74 5.70 -0.07
C PRO A 22 20.00 6.69 -0.99
N VAL A 23 20.54 6.95 -2.18
CA VAL A 23 19.91 7.77 -3.22
C VAL A 23 18.57 7.20 -3.67
N TRP A 24 18.48 5.88 -3.91
CA TRP A 24 17.24 5.23 -4.34
C TRP A 24 16.20 5.18 -3.22
N ALA A 25 16.66 4.97 -1.97
CA ALA A 25 15.78 5.06 -0.81
C ALA A 25 15.20 6.47 -0.67
N GLY A 26 16.04 7.49 -0.78
CA GLY A 26 15.62 8.90 -0.74
C GLY A 26 14.65 9.24 -1.87
N ALA A 27 14.92 8.78 -3.10
CA ALA A 27 14.04 9.00 -4.24
C ALA A 27 12.66 8.34 -4.04
N ALA A 28 12.61 7.12 -3.49
CA ALA A 28 11.35 6.44 -3.21
C ALA A 28 10.52 7.17 -2.13
N VAL A 29 11.17 7.66 -1.08
CA VAL A 29 10.50 8.46 -0.03
C VAL A 29 9.99 9.78 -0.60
N ALA A 30 10.82 10.49 -1.38
CA ALA A 30 10.41 11.73 -2.02
C ALA A 30 9.22 11.51 -2.97
N PHE A 31 9.25 10.42 -3.75
CA PHE A 31 8.15 10.04 -4.63
C PHE A 31 6.87 9.73 -3.85
N LEU A 32 6.96 8.97 -2.76
CA LEU A 32 5.82 8.68 -1.90
C LEU A 32 5.20 9.96 -1.31
N LEU A 33 6.02 10.84 -0.74
CA LEU A 33 5.56 12.12 -0.20
C LEU A 33 4.92 12.99 -1.29
N GLY A 34 5.54 13.08 -2.46
CA GLY A 34 4.98 13.78 -3.61
C GLY A 34 3.63 13.21 -4.04
N SER A 35 3.50 11.88 -4.12
CA SER A 35 2.23 11.24 -4.48
C SER A 35 1.12 11.46 -3.45
N VAL A 36 1.47 11.53 -2.16
CA VAL A 36 0.52 11.83 -1.08
C VAL A 36 0.04 13.27 -1.20
N VAL A 37 0.95 14.23 -1.39
CA VAL A 37 0.58 15.65 -1.57
C VAL A 37 -0.33 15.80 -2.79
N ILE A 38 0.03 15.21 -3.93
CA ILE A 38 -0.78 15.25 -5.15
C ILE A 38 -2.13 14.56 -4.92
N GLY A 39 -2.16 13.41 -4.26
CA GLY A 39 -3.39 12.66 -3.99
C GLY A 39 -4.38 13.41 -3.09
N VAL A 40 -3.89 14.25 -2.17
CA VAL A 40 -4.74 15.11 -1.33
C VAL A 40 -5.17 16.37 -2.10
N ALA A 41 -4.26 16.98 -2.86
CA ALA A 41 -4.52 18.20 -3.61
C ALA A 41 -5.53 18.00 -4.74
N VAL A 42 -5.41 16.89 -5.48
CA VAL A 42 -6.26 16.61 -6.65
C VAL A 42 -7.58 15.99 -6.20
N GLY A 43 -8.69 16.64 -6.53
CA GLY A 43 -10.02 16.09 -6.30
C GLY A 43 -11.12 16.87 -7.04
N PRO A 44 -12.39 16.48 -6.88
CA PRO A 44 -13.51 17.07 -7.63
C PRO A 44 -13.74 18.56 -7.32
N ILE A 45 -13.27 19.02 -6.16
CA ILE A 45 -13.37 20.40 -5.69
C ILE A 45 -11.96 20.93 -5.50
N ASP A 46 -11.66 22.13 -6.01
CA ASP A 46 -10.36 22.74 -5.76
C ASP A 46 -10.37 23.39 -4.38
N LEU A 47 -9.57 22.85 -3.46
CA LEU A 47 -9.45 23.35 -2.09
C LEU A 47 -8.33 24.39 -1.96
N GLY A 48 -7.49 24.54 -2.99
CA GLY A 48 -6.26 25.32 -2.93
C GLY A 48 -5.19 24.75 -1.98
N LEU A 49 -3.92 24.90 -2.33
CA LEU A 49 -2.81 24.45 -1.47
C LEU A 49 -2.78 25.20 -0.12
N THR A 50 -3.22 26.44 -0.11
CA THR A 50 -3.36 27.28 1.09
C THR A 50 -4.49 26.79 2.01
N GLY A 51 -5.62 26.36 1.46
CA GLY A 51 -6.73 25.79 2.25
C GLY A 51 -6.35 24.47 2.90
N ILE A 52 -5.65 23.59 2.17
CA ILE A 52 -5.18 22.30 2.70
C ILE A 52 -4.15 22.51 3.81
N SER A 53 -3.17 23.40 3.60
CA SER A 53 -2.11 23.65 4.59
C SER A 53 -2.61 24.37 5.85
N THR A 54 -3.58 25.27 5.74
CA THR A 54 -4.20 25.92 6.92
C THR A 54 -5.09 24.96 7.69
N SER A 55 -5.91 24.13 7.03
CA SER A 55 -6.69 23.07 7.71
C SER A 55 -5.78 22.03 8.36
N LEU A 56 -4.66 21.67 7.73
CA LEU A 56 -3.66 20.80 8.35
C LEU A 56 -3.01 21.46 9.59
N GLY A 57 -2.69 22.76 9.50
CA GLY A 57 -2.15 23.53 10.63
C GLY A 57 -3.11 23.63 11.81
N GLU A 58 -4.40 23.88 11.55
CA GLU A 58 -5.44 23.87 12.58
C GLU A 58 -5.58 22.48 13.23
N ARG A 59 -5.58 21.41 12.43
CA ARG A 59 -5.67 20.03 12.94
C ARG A 59 -4.47 19.63 13.79
N LEU A 60 -3.28 20.13 13.44
CA LEU A 60 -2.05 19.96 14.21
C LEU A 60 -1.94 20.93 15.41
N ARG A 61 -2.98 21.74 15.67
CA ARG A 61 -3.05 22.75 16.75
C ARG A 61 -1.88 23.75 16.69
N VAL A 62 -1.50 24.16 15.49
CA VAL A 62 -0.50 25.23 15.31
C VAL A 62 -1.12 26.56 15.75
N PRO A 63 -0.51 27.29 16.72
CA PRO A 63 -1.08 28.53 17.23
C PRO A 63 -1.12 29.60 16.14
N GLY A 64 -2.27 30.28 16.02
CA GLY A 64 -2.47 31.38 15.07
C GLY A 64 -2.90 30.97 13.67
N VAL A 65 -3.14 29.68 13.43
CA VAL A 65 -3.67 29.18 12.15
C VAL A 65 -5.13 28.78 12.32
N SER A 66 -6.00 29.41 11.53
CA SER A 66 -7.40 29.00 11.34
C SER A 66 -7.58 28.49 9.91
N SER A 67 -8.33 27.42 9.74
CA SER A 67 -8.72 26.91 8.43
C SER A 67 -9.42 28.02 7.64
N SER A 68 -9.02 28.16 6.38
CA SER A 68 -9.72 29.03 5.43
C SER A 68 -10.84 28.29 4.70
N LEU A 69 -11.02 27.00 4.99
CA LEU A 69 -12.01 26.12 4.36
C LEU A 69 -13.36 26.23 5.07
N ASN A 70 -14.44 26.05 4.33
CA ASN A 70 -15.75 25.89 4.94
C ASN A 70 -15.93 24.49 5.57
N ALA A 71 -16.97 24.31 6.39
CA ALA A 71 -17.22 23.04 7.07
C ALA A 71 -17.38 21.84 6.11
N THR A 72 -17.98 22.05 4.94
CA THR A 72 -18.18 21.00 3.92
C THR A 72 -16.84 20.60 3.28
N GLU A 73 -16.01 21.57 2.93
CA GLU A 73 -14.67 21.37 2.38
C GLU A 73 -13.75 20.65 3.37
N GLU A 74 -13.88 20.99 4.66
CA GLU A 74 -13.11 20.33 5.72
C GLU A 74 -13.54 18.86 5.90
N SER A 75 -14.85 18.57 5.90
CA SER A 75 -15.35 17.18 5.88
C SER A 75 -14.88 16.42 4.64
N ILE A 76 -14.88 17.04 3.45
CA ILE A 76 -14.38 16.40 2.22
C ILE A 76 -12.88 16.07 2.34
N LEU A 77 -12.08 17.00 2.88
CA LEU A 77 -10.65 16.77 3.08
C LEU A 77 -10.41 15.61 4.05
N TRP A 78 -11.03 15.63 5.22
CA TRP A 78 -10.70 14.71 6.32
C TRP A 78 -11.48 13.39 6.32
N GLU A 79 -12.72 13.37 5.84
CA GLU A 79 -13.55 12.16 5.84
C GLU A 79 -13.49 11.39 4.52
N ILE A 80 -13.09 12.05 3.42
CA ILE A 80 -13.09 11.45 2.09
C ILE A 80 -11.67 11.35 1.51
N ARG A 81 -10.94 12.46 1.40
CA ARG A 81 -9.63 12.47 0.71
C ARG A 81 -8.53 11.83 1.54
N MET A 82 -8.34 12.28 2.78
CA MET A 82 -7.29 11.80 3.66
C MET A 82 -7.36 10.27 3.87
N PRO A 83 -8.54 9.67 4.20
CA PRO A 83 -8.63 8.22 4.36
C PRO A 83 -8.29 7.46 3.08
N ARG A 84 -8.71 7.99 1.92
CA ARG A 84 -8.43 7.36 0.61
C ARG A 84 -6.95 7.37 0.25
N VAL A 85 -6.25 8.49 0.48
CA VAL A 85 -4.81 8.61 0.19
C VAL A 85 -4.00 7.71 1.12
N VAL A 86 -4.33 7.69 2.41
CA VAL A 86 -3.69 6.79 3.39
C VAL A 86 -3.91 5.33 3.00
N LEU A 87 -5.14 4.95 2.65
CA LEU A 87 -5.44 3.60 2.20
C LEU A 87 -4.67 3.22 0.93
N ALA A 88 -4.56 4.12 -0.04
CA ALA A 88 -3.78 3.88 -1.26
C ALA A 88 -2.29 3.64 -0.97
N ALA A 89 -1.70 4.43 -0.05
CA ALA A 89 -0.31 4.24 0.37
C ALA A 89 -0.10 2.88 1.08
N LEU A 90 -1.02 2.51 1.98
CA LEU A 90 -0.97 1.22 2.68
C LEU A 90 -1.10 0.04 1.71
N VAL A 91 -2.08 0.08 0.81
CA VAL A 91 -2.31 -0.98 -0.18
C VAL A 91 -1.11 -1.11 -1.13
N GLY A 92 -0.59 0.01 -1.66
CA GLY A 92 0.60 0.00 -2.51
C GLY A 92 1.83 -0.58 -1.81
N GLY A 93 2.04 -0.22 -0.53
CA GLY A 93 3.12 -0.78 0.28
C GLY A 93 2.98 -2.28 0.51
N MET A 94 1.78 -2.76 0.85
CA MET A 94 1.51 -4.18 1.04
C MET A 94 1.70 -4.99 -0.26
N LEU A 95 1.25 -4.47 -1.41
CA LEU A 95 1.45 -5.12 -2.71
C LEU A 95 2.92 -5.18 -3.11
N SER A 96 3.68 -4.11 -2.87
CA SER A 96 5.13 -4.08 -3.10
C SER A 96 5.86 -5.11 -2.25
N LEU A 97 5.51 -5.20 -0.95
CA LEU A 97 6.09 -6.19 -0.04
C LEU A 97 5.74 -7.63 -0.45
N ALA A 98 4.47 -7.90 -0.77
CA ALA A 98 4.04 -9.19 -1.27
C ALA A 98 4.82 -9.59 -2.53
N GLY A 99 4.91 -8.71 -3.53
CA GLY A 99 5.69 -8.94 -4.75
C GLY A 99 7.16 -9.26 -4.47
N ALA A 100 7.83 -8.43 -3.65
CA ALA A 100 9.25 -8.62 -3.31
C ALA A 100 9.50 -9.95 -2.58
N THR A 101 8.62 -10.31 -1.65
CA THR A 101 8.73 -11.58 -0.91
C THR A 101 8.51 -12.79 -1.83
N TYR A 102 7.49 -12.78 -2.69
CA TYR A 102 7.25 -13.88 -3.64
C TYR A 102 8.37 -14.03 -4.66
N GLN A 103 8.82 -12.93 -5.25
CA GLN A 103 9.97 -12.96 -6.16
C GLN A 103 11.23 -13.51 -5.47
N GLY A 104 11.43 -13.21 -4.19
CA GLY A 104 12.54 -13.75 -3.38
C GLY A 104 12.42 -15.26 -3.10
N VAL A 105 11.23 -15.74 -2.73
CA VAL A 105 10.97 -17.16 -2.44
C VAL A 105 11.12 -18.02 -3.69
N PHE A 106 10.49 -17.61 -4.80
CA PHE A 106 10.53 -18.36 -6.05
C PHE A 106 11.79 -18.08 -6.88
N ARG A 107 12.59 -17.09 -6.49
CA ARG A 107 13.77 -16.61 -7.24
C ARG A 107 13.44 -16.35 -8.71
N ASN A 108 12.22 -15.87 -8.96
CA ASN A 108 11.70 -15.59 -10.28
C ASN A 108 11.10 -14.19 -10.30
N PRO A 109 11.72 -13.23 -11.03
CA PRO A 109 11.27 -11.84 -11.05
C PRO A 109 9.92 -11.63 -11.76
N LEU A 110 9.37 -12.66 -12.43
CA LEU A 110 8.09 -12.60 -13.13
C LEU A 110 6.90 -13.12 -12.30
N VAL A 111 7.14 -13.57 -11.06
CA VAL A 111 6.06 -14.08 -10.19
C VAL A 111 5.24 -12.92 -9.62
N ASP A 112 3.92 -13.08 -9.72
CA ASP A 112 2.92 -12.15 -9.18
C ASP A 112 2.19 -12.78 -7.98
N PRO A 113 2.10 -12.11 -6.81
CA PRO A 113 1.29 -12.52 -5.65
C PRO A 113 -0.14 -12.95 -5.98
N TYR A 114 -0.75 -12.37 -7.02
CA TYR A 114 -2.13 -12.68 -7.41
C TYR A 114 -2.32 -14.13 -7.92
N LEU A 115 -1.24 -14.85 -8.25
CA LEU A 115 -1.28 -16.19 -8.84
C LEU A 115 -1.64 -17.32 -7.87
N LEU A 116 -1.65 -17.07 -6.56
CA LEU A 116 -1.94 -18.09 -5.53
C LEU A 116 -3.41 -18.17 -5.12
N GLY A 117 -4.31 -17.50 -5.85
CA GLY A 117 -5.74 -17.60 -5.65
C GLY A 117 -6.32 -16.67 -4.58
N VAL A 118 -5.50 -15.92 -3.84
CA VAL A 118 -5.93 -14.94 -2.82
C VAL A 118 -6.95 -13.93 -3.40
N ALA A 119 -6.71 -13.44 -4.62
CA ALA A 119 -7.63 -12.49 -5.24
C ALA A 119 -8.90 -13.13 -5.79
N ALA A 120 -8.81 -14.36 -6.32
CA ALA A 120 -9.99 -15.10 -6.75
C ALA A 120 -10.88 -15.47 -5.55
N GLY A 121 -10.27 -15.88 -4.44
CA GLY A 121 -10.95 -16.17 -3.19
C GLY A 121 -11.60 -14.92 -2.58
N ALA A 122 -10.89 -13.80 -2.53
CA ALA A 122 -11.46 -12.53 -2.06
C ALA A 122 -12.63 -12.06 -2.94
N GLY A 123 -12.51 -12.22 -4.26
CA GLY A 123 -13.59 -11.95 -5.21
C GLY A 123 -14.80 -12.86 -5.01
N LEU A 124 -14.59 -14.16 -4.78
CA LEU A 124 -15.66 -15.12 -4.46
C LEU A 124 -16.36 -14.75 -3.15
N GLY A 125 -15.61 -14.47 -2.08
CA GLY A 125 -16.16 -14.06 -0.79
C GLY A 125 -17.00 -12.78 -0.89
N ALA A 126 -16.49 -11.78 -1.60
CA ALA A 126 -17.24 -10.56 -1.89
C ALA A 126 -18.52 -10.84 -2.70
N THR A 127 -18.43 -11.68 -3.74
CA THR A 127 -19.57 -12.04 -4.59
C THR A 127 -20.65 -12.78 -3.80
N LEU A 128 -20.26 -13.74 -2.95
CA LEU A 128 -21.19 -14.47 -2.09
C LEU A 128 -21.89 -13.53 -1.09
N ALA A 129 -21.16 -12.58 -0.50
CA ALA A 129 -21.75 -11.57 0.38
C ALA A 129 -22.73 -10.66 -0.37
N ILE A 130 -22.39 -10.22 -1.58
CA ILE A 130 -23.29 -9.40 -2.40
C ILE A 130 -24.52 -10.20 -2.83
N ALA A 131 -24.37 -11.45 -3.25
CA ALA A 131 -25.46 -12.23 -3.81
C ALA A 131 -26.41 -12.80 -2.76
N TYR A 132 -25.90 -13.23 -1.59
CA TYR A 132 -26.66 -14.07 -0.66
C TYR A 132 -26.79 -13.50 0.75
N LEU A 133 -26.06 -12.45 1.13
CA LEU A 133 -26.15 -11.92 2.49
C LEU A 133 -27.47 -11.15 2.69
N PRO A 134 -28.28 -11.46 3.71
CA PRO A 134 -29.52 -10.74 3.99
C PRO A 134 -29.26 -9.27 4.35
N ASP A 135 -30.19 -8.37 4.02
CA ASP A 135 -30.05 -6.92 4.26
C ASP A 135 -29.81 -6.57 5.73
N GLY A 136 -30.38 -7.33 6.67
CA GLY A 136 -30.15 -7.15 8.10
C GLY A 136 -28.74 -7.51 8.58
N LEU A 137 -27.97 -8.25 7.78
CA LEU A 137 -26.58 -8.65 8.05
C LEU A 137 -25.57 -7.93 7.15
N ARG A 138 -26.03 -7.17 6.13
CA ARG A 138 -25.21 -6.32 5.27
C ARG A 138 -24.79 -5.02 5.99
N GLY A 139 -23.98 -5.16 7.03
CA GLY A 139 -23.29 -4.02 7.64
C GLY A 139 -22.16 -3.48 6.75
N GLN A 140 -21.73 -2.25 6.99
CA GLN A 140 -20.62 -1.59 6.24
C GLN A 140 -19.31 -2.42 6.23
N GLN A 141 -19.11 -3.28 7.24
CA GLN A 141 -17.91 -4.13 7.38
C GLN A 141 -18.10 -5.56 6.83
N ALA A 142 -19.33 -5.97 6.53
CA ALA A 142 -19.61 -7.35 6.13
C ALA A 142 -18.95 -7.70 4.79
N LEU A 143 -18.95 -6.75 3.85
CA LEU A 143 -18.35 -6.96 2.54
C LEU A 143 -16.81 -7.05 2.59
N PRO A 144 -16.08 -6.11 3.23
CA PRO A 144 -14.65 -6.26 3.45
C PRO A 144 -14.28 -7.53 4.22
N ALA A 145 -15.05 -7.91 5.24
CA ALA A 145 -14.80 -9.12 6.03
C ALA A 145 -14.97 -10.40 5.20
N ALA A 146 -16.04 -10.49 4.40
CA ALA A 146 -16.26 -11.64 3.51
C ALA A 146 -15.18 -11.74 2.43
N ALA A 147 -14.75 -10.61 1.86
CA ALA A 147 -13.62 -10.59 0.91
C ALA A 147 -12.32 -11.04 1.59
N PHE A 148 -12.06 -10.61 2.82
CA PHE A 148 -10.88 -11.04 3.57
C PHE A 148 -10.90 -12.54 3.87
N VAL A 149 -12.03 -13.06 4.40
CA VAL A 149 -12.20 -14.50 4.70
C VAL A 149 -12.11 -15.34 3.44
N GLY A 150 -12.64 -14.87 2.31
CA GLY A 150 -12.55 -15.60 1.05
C GLY A 150 -11.13 -15.69 0.49
N GLY A 151 -10.28 -14.70 0.76
CA GLY A 151 -8.89 -14.66 0.28
C GLY A 151 -7.84 -15.20 1.25
N ALA A 152 -8.20 -15.42 2.51
CA ALA A 152 -7.34 -15.99 3.57
C ALA A 152 -7.19 -17.52 3.41
#